data_AF-A0A928MAF7-F1
#
_entry.id   AF-A0A928MAF7-F1
#
_cell.length_a   1.000
_cell.length_b   1.000
_cell.length_c   1.000
_cell.angle_alpha   90.00
_cell.angle_beta   90.00
_cell.angle_gamma   90.00
#
_symmetry.space_group_name_H-M   'P 1'
#
loop_
_entity.id
_entity.type
_entity.pdbx_description
1 polymer ?
#
loop_
_entity_poly.entity_id
_entity_poly.type
_entity_poly.pdbx_seq_one_letter_code
_entity_poly.pdbx_strand_id
1 'polypeptide(L)'
;MKKLIAIFLAMVLMLCAVGCQSPINSESDTNSEGITNSEDTSNSESNMNFEIDENLESDIIKAYIAYLGPAWDLSEDELSIDSYGTYSDCTVGYINGPFVYLAVISAEKVGPYIFSYGNSQKMLAYKDGQFKSMTEAYKLDWLDKDAVAQIFEKHKHAHPFLYD
;
A
#
# COMPACT_ATOMS: atom_id res chain seq x y z
N MET A 1 -4.51 27.31 29.54
CA MET A 1 -5.21 26.38 28.63
C MET A 1 -4.27 25.24 28.21
N LYS A 2 -3.87 24.37 29.14
CA LYS A 2 -2.89 23.29 28.90
C LYS A 2 -3.33 21.93 29.49
N LYS A 3 -4.61 21.76 29.81
CA LYS A 3 -5.13 20.57 30.50
C LYS A 3 -6.23 19.80 29.74
N LEU A 4 -6.46 20.11 28.45
CA LEU A 4 -7.55 19.47 27.68
C LEU A 4 -7.11 18.40 26.68
N ILE A 5 -5.80 18.20 26.47
CA ILE A 5 -5.31 17.30 25.39
C ILE A 5 -5.17 15.84 25.86
N ALA A 6 -5.18 15.58 27.18
CA ALA A 6 -4.91 14.25 27.72
C ALA A 6 -6.13 13.29 27.76
N ILE A 7 -7.32 13.70 27.32
CA ILE A 7 -8.54 12.88 27.45
C ILE A 7 -8.93 12.17 26.15
N PHE A 8 -8.41 12.59 24.98
CA PHE A 8 -8.79 11.97 23.70
C PHE A 8 -8.10 10.63 23.39
N LEU A 9 -7.08 10.23 24.16
CA LEU A 9 -6.33 9.00 23.90
C LEU A 9 -6.96 7.72 24.48
N ALA A 10 -8.10 7.81 25.16
CA ALA A 10 -8.71 6.69 25.89
C ALA A 10 -9.99 6.10 25.25
N MET A 11 -10.44 6.59 24.08
CA MET A 11 -11.73 6.22 23.48
C MET A 11 -11.69 5.22 22.31
N VAL A 12 -10.53 4.65 21.93
CA VAL A 12 -10.43 3.77 20.74
C VAL A 12 -10.26 2.28 21.08
N LEU A 13 -10.43 1.86 22.34
CA LEU A 13 -10.08 0.49 22.79
C LEU A 13 -11.26 -0.39 23.23
N MET A 14 -12.46 -0.20 22.70
CA MET A 14 -13.57 -1.09 23.04
C MET A 14 -14.61 -1.18 21.93
N LEU A 15 -14.45 -2.12 21.00
CA LEU A 15 -15.58 -2.81 20.36
C LEU A 15 -15.06 -3.97 19.48
N CYS A 16 -15.41 -5.18 19.92
CA CYS A 16 -15.86 -6.35 19.14
C CYS A 16 -15.35 -7.66 19.76
N ALA A 17 -15.99 -8.06 20.86
CA ALA A 17 -16.09 -9.44 21.28
C ALA A 17 -17.58 -9.83 21.22
N VAL A 18 -18.03 -10.37 20.09
CA VAL A 18 -19.23 -11.22 20.00
C VAL A 18 -18.91 -12.31 19.00
N GLY A 19 -18.93 -13.56 19.47
CA GLY A 19 -18.56 -14.72 18.69
C GLY A 19 -19.64 -15.22 17.74
N CYS A 20 -19.26 -16.19 16.92
CA CYS A 20 -20.07 -17.37 16.65
C CYS A 20 -19.13 -18.54 16.27
N GLN A 21 -19.27 -19.61 17.05
CA GLN A 21 -18.80 -20.96 16.81
C GLN A 21 -19.72 -21.59 15.76
N SER A 22 -19.24 -22.35 14.77
CA SER A 22 -19.22 -23.83 14.84
C SER A 22 -18.85 -24.44 13.46
N PRO A 23 -18.50 -25.74 13.39
CA PRO A 23 -17.55 -26.33 12.45
C PRO A 23 -18.22 -27.21 11.36
N ILE A 24 -17.53 -27.53 10.26
CA ILE A 24 -17.76 -28.76 9.49
C ILE A 24 -16.43 -29.25 8.88
N ASN A 25 -16.06 -30.49 9.24
CA ASN A 25 -15.09 -31.34 8.53
C ASN A 25 -15.69 -31.86 7.22
N SER A 26 -14.89 -31.96 6.16
CA SER A 26 -15.01 -33.08 5.22
C SER A 26 -13.64 -33.40 4.63
N GLU A 27 -13.12 -34.56 5.01
CA GLU A 27 -12.05 -35.27 4.30
C GLU A 27 -12.51 -35.63 2.89
N SER A 28 -11.61 -35.51 1.92
CA SER A 28 -11.59 -36.38 0.76
C SER A 28 -10.18 -36.48 0.21
N ASP A 29 -9.53 -37.60 0.50
CA ASP A 29 -8.37 -38.08 -0.24
C ASP A 29 -8.77 -38.43 -1.69
N THR A 30 -7.89 -38.16 -2.65
CA THR A 30 -7.38 -39.17 -3.60
C THR A 30 -6.28 -38.60 -4.49
N ASN A 31 -5.17 -39.33 -4.51
CA ASN A 31 -4.01 -39.15 -5.39
C ASN A 31 -4.38 -39.30 -6.88
N SER A 32 -3.70 -38.53 -7.74
CA SER A 32 -3.28 -39.02 -9.06
C SER A 32 -2.01 -38.33 -9.49
N GLU A 33 -1.02 -39.15 -9.83
CA GLU A 33 0.28 -38.82 -10.40
C GLU A 33 0.15 -38.12 -11.76
N GLY A 34 1.13 -37.27 -12.09
CA GLY A 34 1.24 -36.62 -13.39
C GLY A 34 2.37 -35.60 -13.47
N ILE A 35 3.62 -36.09 -13.46
CA ILE A 35 4.81 -35.30 -13.79
C ILE A 35 4.84 -35.05 -15.29
N THR A 36 4.84 -33.80 -15.73
CA THR A 36 5.58 -33.38 -16.93
C THR A 36 6.15 -31.99 -16.71
N ASN A 37 7.48 -31.94 -16.64
CA ASN A 37 8.29 -30.72 -16.68
C ASN A 37 7.95 -29.90 -17.93
N SER A 38 7.69 -28.62 -17.73
CA SER A 38 7.98 -27.60 -18.73
C SER A 38 8.60 -26.43 -17.99
N GLU A 39 9.93 -26.46 -17.94
CA GLU A 39 10.75 -25.28 -17.65
C GLU A 39 10.51 -24.31 -18.81
N ASP A 40 9.63 -23.33 -18.60
CA ASP A 40 9.66 -22.10 -19.38
C ASP A 40 10.02 -20.99 -18.40
N THR A 41 11.30 -20.97 -18.05
CA THR A 41 11.94 -19.90 -17.28
C THR A 41 12.15 -18.71 -18.19
N SER A 42 11.06 -18.03 -18.56
CA SER A 42 11.14 -16.66 -19.05
C SER A 42 11.27 -15.74 -17.84
N ASN A 43 12.46 -15.70 -17.24
CA ASN A 43 12.84 -14.64 -16.30
C ASN A 43 13.01 -13.35 -17.11
N SER A 44 11.89 -12.75 -17.47
CA SER A 44 11.83 -11.34 -17.85
C SER A 44 11.64 -10.58 -16.56
N GLU A 45 12.74 -10.22 -15.91
CA GLU A 45 12.76 -9.13 -14.93
C GLU A 45 12.43 -7.83 -15.66
N SER A 46 11.17 -7.69 -16.06
CA SER A 46 10.62 -6.40 -16.47
C SER A 46 10.47 -5.63 -15.18
N ASN A 47 11.49 -4.83 -14.88
CA ASN A 47 11.43 -3.76 -13.92
C ASN A 47 10.16 -2.94 -14.27
N MET A 48 9.06 -3.17 -13.54
CA MET A 48 7.75 -2.56 -13.83
C MET A 48 7.79 -1.10 -13.38
N ASN A 49 8.65 -0.30 -14.01
CA ASN A 49 8.55 1.14 -13.92
C ASN A 49 7.34 1.54 -14.76
N PHE A 50 6.22 1.83 -14.09
CA PHE A 50 5.09 2.46 -14.74
C PHE A 50 5.47 3.92 -15.00
N GLU A 51 5.68 4.27 -16.27
CA GLU A 51 5.83 5.66 -16.67
C GLU A 51 4.54 6.42 -16.31
N ILE A 52 4.69 7.45 -15.50
CA ILE A 52 3.64 8.40 -15.17
C ILE A 52 3.77 9.60 -16.11
N ASP A 53 2.65 10.20 -16.51
CA ASP A 53 2.66 11.44 -17.28
C ASP A 53 3.34 12.56 -16.48
N GLU A 54 4.25 13.32 -17.12
CA GLU A 54 5.04 14.36 -16.45
C GLU A 54 4.17 15.44 -15.79
N ASN A 55 3.00 15.77 -16.36
CA ASN A 55 2.11 16.76 -15.76
C ASN A 55 1.46 16.19 -14.48
N LEU A 56 1.03 14.93 -14.53
CA LEU A 56 0.48 14.23 -13.39
C LEU A 56 1.51 14.08 -12.26
N GLU A 57 2.77 13.76 -12.59
CA GLU A 57 3.85 13.71 -11.60
C GLU A 57 4.06 15.07 -10.94
N SER A 58 4.14 16.15 -11.72
CA SER A 58 4.24 17.52 -11.20
C SER A 58 3.07 17.84 -10.25
N ASP A 59 1.84 17.48 -10.61
CA ASP A 59 0.66 17.74 -9.79
C ASP A 59 0.66 16.94 -8.48
N ILE A 60 1.13 15.70 -8.52
CA ILE A 60 1.32 14.84 -7.35
C ILE A 60 2.37 15.45 -6.41
N ILE A 61 3.52 15.86 -6.92
CA ILE A 61 4.61 16.43 -6.13
C ILE A 61 4.17 17.74 -5.45
N LYS A 62 3.52 18.64 -6.20
CA LYS A 62 2.95 19.89 -5.64
C LYS A 62 1.94 19.62 -4.52
N ALA A 63 1.05 18.66 -4.73
CA ALA A 63 0.09 18.26 -3.72
C ALA A 63 0.78 17.63 -2.49
N TYR A 64 1.92 16.94 -2.67
CA TYR A 64 2.62 16.29 -1.57
C TYR A 64 3.36 17.31 -0.69
N ILE A 65 3.99 18.31 -1.30
CA ILE A 65 4.58 19.45 -0.57
C ILE A 65 3.50 20.15 0.27
N ALA A 66 2.31 20.39 -0.33
CA ALA A 66 1.19 20.96 0.41
C ALA A 66 0.68 20.04 1.53
N TYR A 67 0.68 18.73 1.32
CA TYR A 67 0.28 17.70 2.30
C TYR A 67 1.21 17.65 3.52
N LEU A 68 2.54 17.71 3.31
CA LEU A 68 3.54 17.74 4.39
C LEU A 68 3.49 19.06 5.20
N GLY A 69 3.09 20.14 4.54
CA GLY A 69 3.00 21.47 5.12
C GLY A 69 4.35 22.20 5.18
N PRO A 70 4.36 23.45 5.66
CA PRO A 70 5.47 24.39 5.48
C PRO A 70 6.75 24.06 6.29
N ALA A 71 6.75 22.99 7.08
CA ALA A 71 7.87 22.65 7.95
C ALA A 71 9.04 21.97 7.24
N TRP A 72 8.84 21.48 6.02
CA TRP A 72 9.78 20.59 5.34
C TRP A 72 10.74 21.27 4.36
N ASP A 73 10.50 22.54 3.99
CA ASP A 73 11.34 23.35 3.06
C ASP A 73 11.83 22.54 1.84
N LEU A 74 10.91 21.79 1.22
CA LEU A 74 11.19 20.93 0.06
C LEU A 74 10.90 21.68 -1.23
N SER A 75 11.75 21.45 -2.24
CA SER A 75 11.47 21.83 -3.63
C SER A 75 10.99 20.65 -4.46
N GLU A 76 10.33 20.94 -5.59
CA GLU A 76 9.74 19.91 -6.47
C GLU A 76 10.80 18.96 -7.05
N ASP A 77 12.01 19.45 -7.31
CA ASP A 77 13.15 18.69 -7.86
C ASP A 77 13.81 17.73 -6.86
N GLU A 78 13.48 17.83 -5.58
CA GLU A 78 13.94 16.90 -4.54
C GLU A 78 13.02 15.69 -4.38
N LEU A 79 11.87 15.70 -5.06
CA LEU A 79 10.83 14.69 -4.92
C LEU A 79 10.61 13.93 -6.23
N SER A 80 10.24 12.67 -6.09
CA SER A 80 9.77 11.85 -7.21
C SER A 80 8.74 10.84 -6.73
N ILE A 81 8.01 10.23 -7.66
CA ILE A 81 7.08 9.14 -7.34
C ILE A 81 7.52 7.84 -8.00
N ASP A 82 7.63 6.77 -7.20
CA ASP A 82 7.67 5.40 -7.72
C ASP A 82 6.23 4.90 -7.82
N SER A 83 5.65 4.99 -9.02
CA SER A 83 4.25 4.67 -9.28
C SER A 83 3.98 3.17 -9.35
N TYR A 84 2.94 2.73 -8.65
CA TYR A 84 2.35 1.38 -8.70
C TYR A 84 1.10 1.32 -9.59
N GLY A 85 0.82 2.42 -10.30
CA GLY A 85 -0.25 2.57 -11.28
C GLY A 85 -1.40 3.47 -10.81
N THR A 86 -2.30 3.74 -11.75
CA THR A 86 -3.51 4.54 -11.56
C THR A 86 -4.75 3.67 -11.73
N TYR A 87 -5.68 3.76 -10.78
CA TYR A 87 -6.89 2.94 -10.70
C TYR A 87 -8.08 3.85 -10.43
N SER A 88 -9.02 3.99 -11.38
CA SER A 88 -10.19 4.88 -11.24
C SER A 88 -9.82 6.30 -10.77
N ASP A 89 -8.85 6.90 -11.48
CA ASP A 89 -8.26 8.23 -11.23
C ASP A 89 -7.50 8.36 -9.89
N CYS A 90 -7.22 7.24 -9.22
CA CYS A 90 -6.41 7.19 -8.01
C CYS A 90 -5.00 6.64 -8.35
N THR A 91 -3.98 7.49 -8.27
CA THR A 91 -2.58 7.07 -8.47
C THR A 91 -1.98 6.62 -7.15
N VAL A 92 -1.34 5.45 -7.15
CA VAL A 92 -0.71 4.89 -5.95
C VAL A 92 0.79 4.80 -6.15
N GLY A 93 1.57 5.18 -5.14
CA GLY A 93 3.02 5.04 -5.20
C GLY A 93 3.74 5.41 -3.92
N TYR A 94 5.06 5.27 -3.95
CA TYR A 94 5.95 5.84 -2.94
C TYR A 94 6.37 7.23 -3.37
N ILE A 95 6.26 8.21 -2.48
CA ILE A 95 6.91 9.51 -2.70
C ILE A 95 8.30 9.43 -2.10
N ASN A 96 9.30 9.61 -2.95
CA ASN A 96 10.71 9.63 -2.61
C ASN A 96 11.19 11.06 -2.41
N GLY A 97 12.22 11.21 -1.59
CA GLY A 97 12.81 12.50 -1.26
C GLY A 97 13.85 12.38 -0.15
N PRO A 98 14.33 13.50 0.41
CA PRO A 98 15.34 13.53 1.46
C PRO A 98 14.77 13.16 2.85
N PHE A 99 14.00 12.08 2.92
CA PHE A 99 13.33 11.60 4.12
C PHE A 99 14.16 10.55 4.86
N VAL A 100 14.06 10.54 6.19
CA VAL A 100 14.65 9.50 7.04
C VAL A 100 13.54 8.56 7.52
N TYR A 101 13.65 7.29 7.16
CA TYR A 101 12.70 6.25 7.56
C TYR A 101 13.32 5.31 8.60
N LEU A 102 12.49 4.83 9.53
CA LEU A 102 12.92 3.81 10.49
C LEU A 102 13.10 2.48 9.76
N ALA A 103 14.26 1.84 9.94
CA ALA A 103 14.58 0.53 9.39
C ALA A 103 13.88 -0.60 10.18
N VAL A 104 12.54 -0.59 10.15
CA VAL A 104 11.68 -1.59 10.78
C VAL A 104 10.67 -2.09 9.77
N ILE A 105 10.56 -3.41 9.65
CA ILE A 105 9.51 -4.02 8.83
C ILE A 105 8.16 -3.64 9.43
N SER A 106 7.31 -3.05 8.61
CA SER A 106 6.00 -2.57 9.04
C SER A 106 4.92 -3.19 8.17
N ALA A 107 3.79 -3.58 8.75
CA ALA A 107 2.66 -4.16 8.03
C ALA A 107 1.46 -3.21 8.00
N GLU A 108 0.65 -3.27 6.94
CA GLU A 108 -0.63 -2.54 6.82
C GLU A 108 -1.68 -3.46 6.21
N LYS A 109 -2.86 -3.56 6.84
CA LYS A 109 -3.98 -4.31 6.29
C LYS A 109 -4.88 -3.41 5.44
N VAL A 110 -4.95 -3.68 4.14
CA VAL A 110 -5.77 -2.95 3.16
C VAL A 110 -6.78 -3.93 2.56
N GLY A 111 -8.04 -3.81 2.95
CA GLY A 111 -9.06 -4.79 2.59
C GLY A 111 -8.69 -6.20 3.08
N PRO A 112 -8.69 -7.23 2.20
CA PRO A 112 -8.27 -8.58 2.56
C PRO A 112 -6.76 -8.81 2.52
N TYR A 113 -5.96 -7.85 2.05
CA TYR A 113 -4.52 -7.99 1.84
C TYR A 113 -3.71 -7.37 2.98
N ILE A 114 -2.53 -7.93 3.25
CA ILE A 114 -1.58 -7.39 4.23
C ILE A 114 -0.32 -6.97 3.46
N PHE A 115 -0.08 -5.66 3.35
CA PHE A 115 1.14 -5.12 2.76
C PHE A 115 2.25 -5.11 3.80
N SER A 116 3.36 -5.78 3.52
CA SER A 116 4.59 -5.73 4.30
C SER A 116 5.53 -4.73 3.66
N TYR A 117 6.14 -3.85 4.44
CA TYR A 117 7.04 -2.79 3.97
C TYR A 117 8.39 -2.95 4.66
N GLY A 118 9.49 -2.76 3.93
CA GLY A 118 10.85 -2.95 4.46
C GLY A 118 11.29 -1.89 5.49
N ASN A 119 10.57 -0.78 5.58
CA ASN A 119 10.82 0.32 6.51
C ASN A 119 9.49 1.00 6.90
N SER A 120 9.54 2.17 7.53
CA SER A 120 8.35 2.94 7.92
C SER A 120 7.68 3.73 6.79
N GLN A 121 8.27 3.82 5.60
CA GLN A 121 7.65 4.45 4.42
C GLN A 121 6.50 3.56 3.94
N LYS A 122 5.37 4.19 3.64
CA LYS A 122 4.16 3.53 3.14
C LYS A 122 3.79 4.11 1.79
N MET A 123 3.16 3.29 0.95
CA MET A 123 2.52 3.81 -0.27
C MET A 123 1.38 4.75 0.12
N LEU A 124 1.21 5.78 -0.70
CA LEU A 124 0.10 6.72 -0.59
C LEU A 124 -0.75 6.68 -1.86
N ALA A 125 -2.03 6.95 -1.68
CA ALA A 125 -3.01 7.10 -2.73
C ALA A 125 -3.28 8.58 -2.98
N TYR A 126 -3.08 9.02 -4.21
CA TYR A 126 -3.35 10.36 -4.71
C TYR A 126 -4.61 10.38 -5.56
N LYS A 127 -5.55 11.27 -5.24
CA LYS A 127 -6.73 11.55 -6.07
C LYS A 127 -7.18 12.98 -5.84
N ASP A 128 -7.49 13.70 -6.92
CA ASP A 128 -8.05 15.06 -6.88
C ASP A 128 -7.29 16.02 -5.94
N GLY A 129 -5.95 16.03 -6.03
CA GLY A 129 -5.09 16.92 -5.23
C GLY A 129 -4.94 16.52 -3.76
N GLN A 130 -5.39 15.33 -3.36
CA GLN A 130 -5.36 14.87 -1.98
C GLN A 130 -4.64 13.53 -1.83
N PHE A 131 -3.92 13.39 -0.73
CA PHE A 131 -3.32 12.13 -0.32
C PHE A 131 -4.12 11.44 0.78
N LYS A 132 -4.19 10.12 0.68
CA LYS A 132 -4.72 9.19 1.69
C LYS A 132 -3.76 8.03 1.87
N SER A 133 -3.77 7.43 3.06
CA SER A 133 -3.19 6.09 3.22
C SER A 133 -3.92 5.07 2.35
N MET A 134 -3.27 3.96 2.01
CA MET A 134 -3.90 2.87 1.24
C MET A 134 -5.15 2.35 1.94
N THR A 135 -5.10 2.18 3.26
CA THR A 135 -6.27 1.78 4.07
C THR A 135 -7.44 2.76 3.98
N GLU A 136 -7.18 4.07 4.02
CA GLU A 136 -8.23 5.09 3.89
C GLU A 136 -8.79 5.16 2.47
N ALA A 137 -7.93 5.09 1.45
CA ALA A 137 -8.36 5.09 0.06
C ALA A 137 -9.29 3.91 -0.25
N TYR A 138 -9.00 2.72 0.29
CA TYR A 138 -9.90 1.57 0.19
C TYR A 138 -11.23 1.80 0.91
N LYS A 139 -11.22 2.38 2.11
CA LYS A 139 -12.46 2.68 2.88
C LYS A 139 -13.34 3.75 2.24
N LEU A 140 -12.75 4.64 1.44
CA LEU A 140 -13.43 5.72 0.73
C LEU A 140 -13.79 5.36 -0.72
N ASP A 141 -13.63 4.08 -1.10
CA ASP A 141 -13.86 3.60 -2.46
C ASP A 141 -13.04 4.34 -3.54
N TRP A 142 -11.88 4.90 -3.16
CA TRP A 142 -10.90 5.39 -4.14
C TRP A 142 -10.16 4.23 -4.79
N LEU A 143 -10.00 3.14 -4.05
CA LEU A 143 -9.45 1.89 -4.52
C LEU A 143 -10.46 0.79 -4.20
N ASP A 144 -10.91 0.07 -5.22
CA ASP A 144 -11.73 -1.13 -5.03
C ASP A 144 -10.87 -2.35 -4.70
N LYS A 145 -11.53 -3.49 -4.47
CA LYS A 145 -10.86 -4.76 -4.13
C LYS A 145 -9.91 -5.23 -5.23
N ASP A 146 -10.25 -5.03 -6.51
CA ASP A 146 -9.48 -5.53 -7.64
C ASP A 146 -8.24 -4.65 -7.88
N ALA A 147 -8.36 -3.34 -7.67
CA ALA A 147 -7.22 -2.41 -7.63
C ALA A 147 -6.25 -2.79 -6.52
N VAL A 148 -6.73 -3.00 -5.29
CA VAL A 148 -5.86 -3.41 -4.17
C VAL A 148 -5.20 -4.75 -4.44
N ALA A 149 -5.90 -5.71 -5.06
CA ALA A 149 -5.33 -7.01 -5.45
C ALA A 149 -4.17 -6.84 -6.43
N GLN A 150 -4.35 -6.02 -7.48
CA GLN A 150 -3.31 -5.77 -8.47
C GLN A 150 -2.09 -5.07 -7.86
N ILE A 151 -2.32 -4.08 -6.99
CA ILE A 151 -1.24 -3.36 -6.29
C ILE A 151 -0.50 -4.32 -5.36
N PHE A 152 -1.22 -5.21 -4.67
CA PHE A 152 -0.63 -6.21 -3.80
C PHE A 152 0.29 -7.17 -4.56
N GLU A 153 -0.16 -7.72 -5.69
CA GLU A 153 0.66 -8.63 -6.50
C GLU A 153 1.90 -7.92 -7.06
N LYS A 154 1.76 -6.66 -7.53
CA LYS A 154 2.90 -5.84 -7.95
C LYS A 154 3.90 -5.63 -6.82
N HIS A 155 3.42 -5.27 -5.63
CA HIS A 155 4.26 -5.05 -4.46
C HIS A 155 4.96 -6.33 -4.00
N LYS A 156 4.25 -7.45 -3.97
CA LYS A 156 4.83 -8.76 -3.64
C LYS A 156 5.89 -9.18 -4.66
N HIS A 157 5.65 -8.96 -5.95
CA HIS A 157 6.61 -9.26 -7.00
C HIS A 157 7.87 -8.40 -6.89
N ALA A 158 7.73 -7.11 -6.57
CA ALA A 158 8.86 -6.20 -6.39
C ALA A 158 9.66 -6.48 -5.10
N HIS A 159 9.01 -6.98 -4.05
CA HIS A 159 9.62 -7.20 -2.72
C HIS A 159 9.32 -8.60 -2.17
N PRO A 160 9.74 -9.68 -2.84
CA PRO A 160 9.33 -11.05 -2.48
C PRO A 160 9.73 -11.44 -1.05
N PHE A 161 10.92 -11.00 -0.60
CA PHE A 161 11.47 -11.28 0.73
C PHE A 161 10.64 -10.70 1.90
N LEU A 162 9.64 -9.86 1.63
CA LEU A 162 8.73 -9.32 2.65
C LEU A 162 7.49 -10.22 2.89
N TYR A 163 7.33 -11.29 2.11
CA TYR A 163 6.12 -12.13 2.06
C TYR A 163 6.38 -13.63 2.23
N ASP A 164 7.62 -14.03 2.48
CA ASP A 164 8.06 -15.42 2.72
C ASP A 164 7.81 -15.89 4.16
#